data_AF-A0A8T4FE42-F1
#
_entry.id   AF-A0A8T4FE42-F1
#
_cell.length_a   1.000
_cell.length_b   1.000
_cell.length_c   1.000
_cell.angle_alpha   90.00
_cell.angle_beta   90.00
_cell.angle_gamma   90.00
#
_symmetry.space_group_name_H-M   'P 1'
#
loop_
_entity.id
_entity.type
_entity.pdbx_description
1 polymer ?
#
loop_
_entity_poly.entity_id
_entity_poly.type
_entity_poly.pdbx_seq_one_letter_code
_entity_poly.pdbx_strand_id
1 'polypeptide(L)'
;MSASISDACITCGACVWECPNGAIVPGDPRPVVTAGRCTECYGFFGESQCVVVCPANAIDIALEPVEELAHRFSGLYPGRAPQDTWIWRRTAPAEPG
;
A
#
# COMPACT_ATOMS: atom_id res chain seq x y z
N MET A 1 -1.50 9.64 6.14
CA MET A 1 -2.06 8.31 6.50
C MET A 1 -2.42 7.70 5.17
N SER A 2 -1.97 6.48 4.83
CA SER A 2 -2.02 6.06 3.42
C SER A 2 -2.63 4.67 3.21
N ALA A 3 -3.16 4.04 4.26
CA ALA A 3 -4.08 2.90 4.14
C ALA A 3 -4.94 2.81 5.40
N SER A 4 -6.18 2.32 5.27
CA SER A 4 -7.04 1.95 6.39
C SER A 4 -7.69 0.59 6.09
N ILE A 5 -7.95 -0.20 7.15
CA ILE A 5 -8.52 -1.54 7.04
C ILE A 5 -9.90 -1.52 7.69
N SER A 6 -10.95 -1.76 6.90
CA SER A 6 -12.34 -1.72 7.35
C SER A 6 -12.74 -3.01 8.08
N ASP A 7 -13.94 -2.99 8.68
CA ASP A 7 -14.52 -4.14 9.41
C ASP A 7 -14.91 -5.30 8.48
N ALA A 8 -14.84 -5.11 7.16
CA ALA A 8 -15.01 -6.18 6.18
C ALA A 8 -13.82 -7.15 6.15
N CYS A 9 -12.69 -6.83 6.80
CA CYS A 9 -11.51 -7.70 6.77
C CYS A 9 -11.78 -9.06 7.42
N ILE A 10 -11.46 -10.12 6.68
CA ILE A 10 -11.59 -11.52 7.10
C ILE A 10 -10.30 -12.11 7.69
N THR A 11 -9.30 -11.27 8.01
CA THR A 11 -8.02 -11.65 8.63
C THR A 11 -7.25 -12.76 7.86
N CYS A 12 -7.32 -12.75 6.52
CA CYS A 12 -6.60 -13.73 5.68
C CYS A 12 -5.07 -13.52 5.63
N GLY A 13 -4.59 -12.32 6.00
CA GLY A 13 -3.16 -11.98 6.07
C GLY A 13 -2.46 -11.66 4.74
N ALA A 14 -3.11 -11.79 3.59
CA ALA A 14 -2.47 -11.57 2.28
C ALA A 14 -1.81 -10.18 2.16
N CYS A 15 -2.50 -9.12 2.60
CA CYS A 15 -1.98 -7.75 2.53
C CYS A 15 -0.72 -7.49 3.39
N VAL A 16 -0.49 -8.31 4.42
CA VAL A 16 0.73 -8.25 5.25
C VAL A 16 1.93 -8.73 4.45
N TRP A 17 1.76 -9.84 3.71
CA TRP A 17 2.84 -10.46 2.92
C TRP A 17 3.23 -9.65 1.70
N GLU A 18 2.25 -9.02 1.05
CA GLU A 18 2.48 -8.29 -0.22
C GLU A 18 2.97 -6.86 -0.03
N CYS A 19 2.97 -6.31 1.19
CA CYS A 19 3.40 -4.93 1.41
C CYS A 19 4.94 -4.82 1.43
N PRO A 20 5.59 -4.17 0.44
CA PRO A 20 7.05 -4.14 0.35
C PRO A 20 7.71 -3.36 1.48
N ASN A 21 6.96 -2.43 2.07
CA ASN A 21 7.44 -1.58 3.16
C ASN A 21 7.07 -2.17 4.54
N GLY A 22 6.34 -3.29 4.61
CA GLY A 22 5.76 -3.78 5.86
C GLY A 22 4.89 -2.71 6.54
N ALA A 23 4.15 -1.93 5.76
CA ALA A 23 3.24 -0.90 6.28
C ALA A 23 1.98 -1.50 6.89
N ILE A 24 1.63 -2.74 6.53
CA ILE A 24 0.56 -3.51 7.17
C ILE A 24 1.22 -4.65 7.93
N VAL A 25 0.90 -4.79 9.21
CA VAL A 25 1.47 -5.81 10.09
C VAL A 25 0.37 -6.64 10.76
N PRO A 26 0.65 -7.88 11.21
CA PRO A 26 -0.32 -8.69 11.93
C PRO A 26 -0.86 -7.97 13.17
N GLY A 27 -2.14 -8.18 13.47
CA GLY A 27 -2.83 -7.61 14.63
C GLY A 27 -4.07 -8.44 14.95
N ASP A 28 -4.68 -8.15 16.11
CA ASP A 28 -5.87 -8.82 16.63
C ASP A 28 -6.91 -7.74 17.00
N PRO A 29 -8.12 -7.73 16.40
CA PRO A 29 -8.73 -8.78 15.57
C PRO A 29 -8.34 -8.75 14.08
N ARG A 30 -7.63 -7.72 13.62
CA ARG A 30 -7.28 -7.50 12.20
C ARG A 30 -5.87 -6.92 12.07
N PRO A 31 -5.24 -7.04 10.88
CA PRO A 31 -3.98 -6.36 10.60
C PRO A 31 -4.08 -4.85 10.83
N VAL A 32 -2.97 -4.23 11.21
CA VAL A 32 -2.90 -2.80 11.52
C VAL A 32 -1.93 -2.09 10.57
N VAL A 33 -2.24 -0.83 10.26
CA VAL A 33 -1.41 0.00 9.37
C VAL A 33 -0.44 0.82 10.20
N THR A 34 0.85 0.64 9.95
CA THR A 34 1.91 1.47 10.53
C THR A 34 2.00 2.79 9.76
N ALA A 35 1.72 3.89 10.46
CA ALA A 35 1.81 5.22 9.91
C ALA A 35 3.22 5.52 9.36
N GLY A 36 3.29 6.28 8.27
CA GLY A 36 4.55 6.74 7.69
C GLY A 36 5.34 5.68 6.92
N ARG A 37 4.83 4.45 6.74
CA ARG A 37 5.49 3.41 5.94
C ARG A 37 4.82 3.13 4.60
N CYS A 38 3.51 3.36 4.46
CA CYS A 38 2.83 3.13 3.20
C CYS A 38 3.31 4.15 2.17
N THR A 39 3.76 3.71 0.99
CA THR A 39 4.13 4.60 -0.12
C THR A 39 3.15 4.49 -1.28
N GLU A 40 1.96 3.90 -1.07
CA GLU A 40 1.02 3.57 -2.17
C GLU A 40 1.69 2.68 -3.24
N CYS A 41 2.66 1.86 -2.83
CA CYS A 41 3.55 1.10 -3.70
C CYS A 41 4.43 1.94 -4.65
N TYR A 42 4.48 3.27 -4.49
CA TYR A 42 5.44 4.13 -5.19
C TYR A 42 6.86 3.62 -4.94
N GLY A 43 7.61 3.46 -6.04
CA GLY A 43 8.98 2.94 -6.03
C GLY A 43 9.09 1.42 -6.07
N PHE A 44 7.98 0.69 -6.17
CA PHE A 44 7.93 -0.78 -6.17
C PHE A 44 7.03 -1.40 -7.23
N PHE A 45 5.78 -0.94 -7.34
CA PHE A 45 4.77 -1.56 -8.19
C PHE A 45 3.92 -0.50 -8.87
N GLY A 46 3.31 -0.87 -10.00
CA GLY A 46 2.34 -0.02 -10.69
C GLY A 46 1.04 0.21 -9.92
N GLU A 47 0.69 -0.68 -8.99
CA GLU A 47 -0.58 -0.66 -8.26
C GLU A 47 -0.39 -1.04 -6.79
N SER A 48 -1.34 -0.63 -5.94
CA SER A 48 -1.32 -0.95 -4.50
C SER A 48 -1.60 -2.44 -4.26
N GLN A 49 -0.54 -3.22 -4.01
CA GLN A 49 -0.64 -4.68 -3.89
C GLN A 49 -1.60 -5.13 -2.78
N CYS A 50 -1.61 -4.42 -1.65
CA CYS A 50 -2.53 -4.73 -0.56
C CYS A 50 -4.01 -4.67 -0.97
N VAL A 51 -4.38 -3.74 -1.84
CA VAL A 51 -5.75 -3.61 -2.38
C VAL A 51 -6.02 -4.75 -3.36
N VAL A 52 -5.10 -5.00 -4.29
CA VAL A 52 -5.22 -6.04 -5.33
C VAL A 52 -5.42 -7.43 -4.71
N VAL A 53 -4.71 -7.75 -3.62
CA VAL A 53 -4.80 -9.07 -2.99
C VAL A 53 -5.87 -9.19 -1.91
N CYS A 54 -6.61 -8.12 -1.58
CA CYS A 54 -7.61 -8.18 -0.53
C CYS A 54 -8.92 -8.81 -1.05
N PRO A 55 -9.25 -10.07 -0.68
CA PRO A 55 -10.45 -10.73 -1.21
C PRO A 55 -11.76 -10.11 -0.71
N ALA A 56 -11.71 -9.37 0.40
CA ALA A 56 -12.86 -8.72 1.01
C ALA A 56 -12.99 -7.24 0.61
N ASN A 57 -12.09 -6.73 -0.24
CA ASN A 57 -12.02 -5.32 -0.62
C ASN A 57 -12.07 -4.37 0.60
N ALA A 58 -11.36 -4.74 1.66
CA ALA A 58 -11.43 -4.11 2.98
C ALA A 58 -10.33 -3.08 3.22
N ILE A 59 -9.62 -2.64 2.18
CA ILE A 59 -8.46 -1.74 2.29
C ILE A 59 -8.67 -0.51 1.43
N ASP A 60 -8.74 0.65 2.08
CA ASP A 60 -8.84 1.95 1.41
C ASP A 60 -7.50 2.68 1.51
N ILE A 61 -7.01 3.19 0.39
CA ILE A 61 -5.80 4.00 0.30
C ILE A 61 -6.20 5.48 0.30
N ALA A 62 -5.70 6.23 1.26
CA ALA A 62 -5.80 7.69 1.26
C ALA A 62 -4.64 8.26 0.44
N LEU A 63 -4.97 8.85 -0.71
CA LEU A 63 -4.00 9.36 -1.68
C LEU A 63 -3.23 10.56 -1.13
N GLU A 64 -1.92 10.53 -1.28
CA GLU A 64 -0.99 11.57 -0.86
C GLU A 64 -0.24 12.17 -2.09
N PRO A 65 0.30 13.40 -1.99
CA PRO A 65 1.14 13.98 -3.04
C PRO A 65 2.38 13.10 -3.33
N VAL A 66 2.83 13.08 -4.59
CA VAL A 66 3.94 12.20 -4.98
C VAL A 66 5.24 12.59 -4.29
N GLU A 67 5.39 13.87 -3.96
CA GLU A 67 6.52 14.43 -3.23
C GLU A 67 6.61 13.82 -1.82
N GLU A 68 5.48 13.64 -1.14
CA GLU A 68 5.41 13.00 0.18
C GLU A 68 5.73 11.49 0.09
N LEU A 69 5.22 10.83 -0.95
CA LEU A 69 5.52 9.42 -1.21
C LEU A 69 7.00 9.20 -1.53
N ALA A 70 7.58 10.08 -2.34
CA ALA A 70 8.99 10.07 -2.70
C ALA A 70 9.88 10.35 -1.49
N HIS A 71 9.56 11.36 -0.68
CA HIS A 71 10.26 11.67 0.56
C HIS A 71 10.25 10.46 1.51
N ARG A 72 9.09 9.82 1.68
CA ARG A 72 8.95 8.62 2.50
C ARG A 72 9.73 7.44 1.94
N PHE A 73 9.68 7.19 0.63
CA PHE A 73 10.45 6.13 -0.03
C PHE A 73 11.96 6.35 0.19
N SER A 74 12.47 7.56 -0.04
CA SER A 74 13.88 7.88 0.18
C SER A 74 14.32 7.70 1.64
N GLY A 75 13.43 7.99 2.60
CA GLY A 75 13.68 7.71 4.01
C GLY A 75 13.74 6.22 4.36
N LEU A 76 12.92 5.39 3.71
CA LEU A 76 12.91 3.93 3.92
C LEU A 76 14.03 3.21 3.16
N TYR A 77 14.45 3.74 2.01
CA TYR A 77 15.43 3.12 1.10
C TYR A 77 16.52 4.12 0.70
N PRO A 78 17.41 4.52 1.62
CA PRO A 78 18.46 5.48 1.33
C PRO A 78 19.40 4.96 0.24
N GLY A 79 19.65 5.78 -0.78
CA GLY A 79 20.52 5.43 -1.91
C GLY A 79 19.89 4.54 -2.98
N ARG A 80 18.60 4.20 -2.87
CA ARG A 80 17.86 3.48 -3.90
C ARG A 80 16.97 4.46 -4.69
N ALA A 81 17.03 4.39 -6.01
CA ALA A 81 16.07 5.11 -6.87
C ALA A 81 14.71 4.38 -6.88
N PRO A 82 13.58 5.09 -6.85
CA PRO A 82 12.26 4.49 -6.96
C PRO A 82 12.09 3.84 -8.35
N GLN A 83 11.59 2.62 -8.36
CA GLN A 83 11.30 1.85 -9.57
C GLN A 83 9.82 1.98 -9.96
N ASP A 84 9.52 1.67 -11.22
CA ASP A 84 8.14 1.54 -11.73
C ASP A 84 7.27 2.80 -11.58
N THR A 85 7.89 3.96 -11.37
CA THR A 85 7.21 5.26 -11.21
C THR A 85 6.46 5.70 -12.45
N TRP A 86 6.82 5.16 -13.63
CA TRP A 86 6.16 5.44 -14.91
C TRP A 86 4.88 4.63 -15.14
N ILE A 87 4.73 3.47 -14.48
CA ILE A 87 3.48 2.68 -14.46
C ILE A 87 2.69 2.84 -13.16
N TRP A 88 3.25 3.54 -12.18
CA TRP A 88 2.59 3.77 -10.89
C TRP A 88 1.29 4.57 -11.07
N ARG A 89 0.17 3.86 -10.88
CA ARG A 89 -1.19 4.37 -10.88
C ARG A 89 -1.64 4.54 -9.44
N ARG A 90 -2.09 5.76 -9.12
CA ARG A 90 -2.63 6.13 -7.80
C ARG A 90 -3.82 5.27 -7.37
N THR A 91 -4.51 4.64 -8.31
CA THR A 91 -5.72 3.84 -8.08
C THR A 91 -5.81 2.73 -9.13
N ALA A 92 -6.16 1.53 -8.71
CA ALA A 92 -6.99 0.64 -9.53
C ALA A 92 -8.04 0.01 -8.61
N PRO A 93 -9.28 -0.14 -9.10
CA PRO A 93 -9.54 -1.19 -10.07
C PRO A 93 -9.56 -0.63 -11.49
N ALA A 94 -9.15 -1.46 -12.45
CA ALA A 94 -9.45 -1.23 -13.85
C ALA A 94 -10.97 -1.02 -14.01
N GLU A 95 -11.34 -0.02 -14.80
CA GLU A 95 -12.67 0.11 -15.42
C GLU A 95 -13.13 -1.28 -15.91
N PRO A 96 -14.41 -1.65 -15.72
CA PRO A 96 -14.93 -2.89 -16.30
C PRO A 96 -14.88 -2.75 -17.83
N GLY A 97 -14.21 -3.70 -18.49
CA GLY A 97 -14.43 -3.95 -19.91
C GLY A 97 -15.84 -4.43 -20.18
#